data_AF-A0A875RVS3-F1
#
_entry.id   AF-A0A875RVS3-F1
#
_cell.length_a   1.000
_cell.length_b   1.000
_cell.length_c   1.000
_cell.angle_alpha   90.00
_cell.angle_beta   90.00
_cell.angle_gamma   90.00
#
_symmetry.space_group_name_H-M   'P 1'
#
loop_
_entity.id
_entity.type
_entity.pdbx_description
1 polymer ?
#
loop_
_entity_poly.entity_id
_entity_poly.type
_entity_poly.pdbx_seq_one_letter_code
_entity_poly.pdbx_strand_id
1 'polypeptide(L)'
;MPSEVTKTEVERDDEQEEDENNIQEQEQEQQTLEIYRKALTFNVIAKYDPLINQLIHLSSYCVVYKYEENDWNKLDYQGPIAFYSRSAAELSEATKFSVEQVLKQDHYKYGLIILNRAKPENFTIGFLGNDNLIAEDAGKGMFVESKEKLVIVRDFKGDTFGLWLFDPQDREYLYKFLKYCVDN
;
A
#
# COMPACT_ATOMS: atom_id res chain seq x y z
N MET A 1 -26.61 -20.12 63.30
CA MET A 1 -25.44 -19.39 62.75
C MET A 1 -25.50 -19.51 61.24
N PRO A 2 -25.87 -18.44 60.50
CA PRO A 2 -25.80 -18.44 59.05
C PRO A 2 -24.43 -17.92 58.59
N SER A 3 -23.92 -18.60 57.57
CA SER A 3 -22.64 -18.43 56.90
C SER A 3 -22.58 -17.17 56.03
N GLU A 4 -21.59 -16.31 56.27
CA GLU A 4 -21.14 -15.24 55.37
C GLU A 4 -20.49 -15.87 54.14
N VAL A 5 -21.20 -15.89 53.01
CA VAL A 5 -20.64 -16.21 51.70
C VAL A 5 -20.90 -14.99 50.82
N THR A 6 -19.79 -14.48 50.26
CA THR A 6 -19.67 -13.72 49.00
C THR A 6 -20.45 -12.41 48.87
N LYS A 7 -19.81 -11.31 49.28
CA LYS A 7 -20.05 -9.99 48.65
C LYS A 7 -18.95 -9.59 47.68
N THR A 8 -17.77 -10.19 47.79
CA THR A 8 -16.55 -9.78 47.07
C THR A 8 -16.29 -10.54 45.77
N GLU A 9 -17.04 -11.60 45.43
CA GLU A 9 -16.87 -12.33 44.16
C GLU A 9 -17.77 -11.77 43.06
N VAL A 10 -19.03 -11.46 43.37
CA VAL A 10 -20.01 -10.93 42.40
C VAL A 10 -19.61 -9.56 41.84
N GLU A 11 -19.12 -8.64 42.66
CA GLU A 11 -18.65 -7.31 42.20
C GLU A 11 -17.40 -7.39 41.29
N ARG A 12 -16.60 -8.45 41.38
CA ARG A 12 -15.41 -8.63 40.52
C ARG A 12 -15.74 -9.25 39.17
N ASP A 13 -16.79 -10.04 39.10
CA ASP A 13 -17.27 -10.64 37.85
C ASP A 13 -18.03 -9.60 37.00
N ASP A 14 -18.84 -8.73 37.63
CA ASP A 14 -19.56 -7.64 36.95
C ASP A 14 -18.60 -6.57 36.36
N GLU A 15 -17.54 -6.18 37.08
CA GLU A 15 -16.52 -5.23 36.57
C GLU A 15 -15.71 -5.82 35.40
N GLN A 16 -15.42 -7.13 35.43
CA GLN A 16 -14.72 -7.81 34.34
C GLN A 16 -15.58 -7.94 33.08
N GLU A 17 -16.88 -8.22 33.22
CA GLU A 17 -17.82 -8.25 32.09
C GLU A 17 -18.04 -6.86 31.47
N GLU A 18 -18.11 -5.78 32.26
CA GLU A 18 -18.21 -4.41 31.73
C GLU A 18 -16.94 -3.98 30.98
N ASP A 19 -15.75 -4.30 31.49
CA ASP A 19 -14.48 -4.02 30.83
C ASP A 19 -14.32 -4.82 29.52
N GLU A 20 -14.70 -6.10 29.50
CA GLU A 20 -14.68 -6.94 28.29
C GLU A 20 -15.64 -6.43 27.21
N ASN A 21 -16.85 -6.01 27.60
CA ASN A 21 -17.82 -5.44 26.66
C ASN A 21 -17.34 -4.10 26.08
N ASN A 22 -16.71 -3.25 26.91
CA ASN A 22 -16.17 -1.96 26.47
C ASN A 22 -14.98 -2.14 25.50
N ILE A 23 -14.12 -3.14 25.75
CA ILE A 23 -13.03 -3.50 24.82
C ILE A 23 -13.61 -4.00 23.48
N GLN A 24 -14.62 -4.87 23.50
CA GLN A 24 -15.25 -5.39 22.29
C GLN A 24 -15.95 -4.29 21.46
N GLU A 25 -16.63 -3.34 22.11
CA GLU A 25 -17.24 -2.19 21.42
C GLU A 25 -16.19 -1.29 20.76
N GLN A 26 -15.08 -1.00 21.46
CA GLN A 26 -13.98 -0.21 20.91
C GLN A 26 -13.30 -0.89 19.72
N GLU A 27 -13.10 -2.21 19.78
CA GLU A 27 -12.55 -2.99 18.68
C GLU A 27 -13.47 -2.99 17.45
N GLN A 28 -14.79 -3.13 17.66
CA GLN A 28 -15.78 -3.06 16.59
C GLN A 28 -15.84 -1.68 15.94
N GLU A 29 -15.75 -0.61 16.73
CA GLU A 29 -15.73 0.76 16.20
C GLU A 29 -14.46 1.00 15.36
N GLN A 30 -13.30 0.57 15.84
CA GLN A 30 -12.05 0.66 15.10
C GLN A 30 -12.11 -0.10 13.77
N GLN A 31 -12.59 -1.35 13.77
CA GLN A 31 -12.76 -2.13 12.54
C GLN A 31 -13.71 -1.45 11.56
N THR A 32 -14.82 -0.90 12.06
CA THR A 32 -15.80 -0.16 11.26
C THR A 32 -15.16 1.07 10.60
N LEU A 33 -14.40 1.86 11.36
CA LEU A 33 -13.67 3.02 10.86
C LEU A 33 -12.62 2.63 9.80
N GLU A 34 -11.93 1.50 9.98
CA GLU A 34 -11.00 1.00 8.97
C GLU A 34 -11.68 0.63 7.65
N ILE A 35 -12.84 -0.02 7.72
CA ILE A 35 -13.65 -0.36 6.54
C ILE A 35 -14.07 0.92 5.82
N TYR A 36 -14.58 1.91 6.54
CA TYR A 36 -14.94 3.21 5.96
C TYR A 36 -13.75 3.92 5.33
N ARG A 37 -12.58 3.91 5.99
CA ARG A 37 -11.35 4.52 5.48
C ARG A 37 -10.93 3.87 4.16
N LYS A 38 -10.94 2.53 4.10
CA LYS A 38 -10.58 1.76 2.90
C LYS A 38 -11.57 2.03 1.75
N ALA A 39 -12.88 2.00 2.03
CA ALA A 39 -13.92 2.26 1.03
C ALA A 39 -13.85 3.69 0.47
N LEU A 40 -13.67 4.69 1.33
CA LEU A 40 -13.53 6.08 0.90
C LEU A 40 -12.25 6.27 0.06
N THR A 41 -11.14 5.68 0.50
CA THR A 41 -9.86 5.75 -0.23
C THR A 41 -10.00 5.10 -1.61
N PHE A 42 -10.63 3.93 -1.70
CA PHE A 42 -10.94 3.28 -2.97
C PHE A 42 -11.73 4.20 -3.90
N ASN A 43 -12.81 4.82 -3.41
CA ASN A 43 -13.64 5.72 -4.19
C ASN A 43 -12.90 6.98 -4.65
N VAL A 44 -11.95 7.48 -3.85
CA VAL A 44 -11.10 8.60 -4.26
C VAL A 44 -10.13 8.16 -5.35
N ILE A 45 -9.47 7.01 -5.20
CA ILE A 45 -8.53 6.49 -6.20
C ILE A 45 -9.26 6.20 -7.52
N ALA A 46 -10.47 5.63 -7.48
CA ALA A 46 -11.28 5.36 -8.67
C ALA A 46 -11.60 6.61 -9.52
N LYS A 47 -11.53 7.82 -8.94
CA LYS A 47 -11.66 9.07 -9.69
C LYS A 47 -10.40 9.43 -10.49
N TYR A 48 -9.23 8.99 -10.04
CA TYR A 48 -7.94 9.22 -10.69
C TYR A 48 -7.53 8.06 -11.60
N ASP A 49 -7.81 6.82 -11.17
CA ASP A 49 -7.52 5.60 -11.90
C ASP A 49 -8.78 4.71 -11.94
N PRO A 50 -9.61 4.83 -13.00
CA PRO A 50 -10.85 4.07 -13.13
C PRO A 50 -10.65 2.56 -13.23
N LEU A 51 -9.43 2.09 -13.48
CA LEU A 51 -9.12 0.67 -13.59
C LEU A 51 -8.89 0.00 -12.24
N ILE A 52 -8.91 0.73 -11.11
CA ILE A 52 -8.79 0.11 -9.78
C ILE A 52 -9.83 -1.02 -9.59
N ASN A 53 -9.34 -2.19 -9.18
CA ASN A 53 -10.17 -3.36 -8.91
C ASN A 53 -10.22 -3.69 -7.42
N GLN A 54 -9.07 -3.75 -6.75
CA GLN A 54 -9.00 -4.05 -5.32
C GLN A 54 -7.88 -3.26 -4.63
N LEU A 55 -8.20 -2.66 -3.48
CA LEU A 55 -7.19 -2.06 -2.60
C LEU A 55 -6.44 -3.16 -1.84
N ILE A 56 -5.13 -3.27 -2.06
CA ILE A 56 -4.28 -4.33 -1.49
C ILE A 56 -3.66 -3.85 -0.17
N HIS A 57 -3.12 -2.64 -0.17
CA HIS A 57 -2.45 -2.08 1.00
C HIS A 57 -2.71 -0.57 1.11
N LEU A 58 -2.82 -0.08 2.34
CA LEU A 58 -3.04 1.33 2.66
C LEU A 58 -2.25 1.70 3.90
N SER A 59 -1.33 2.65 3.75
CA SER A 59 -0.61 3.25 4.88
C SER A 59 -0.94 4.73 5.03
N SER A 60 -0.92 5.20 6.28
CA SER A 60 -1.41 6.53 6.65
C SER A 60 -0.52 7.68 6.16
N TYR A 61 0.79 7.45 6.04
CA TYR A 61 1.75 8.49 5.68
C TYR A 61 3.01 7.93 5.02
N CYS A 62 3.30 8.46 3.84
CA CYS A 62 4.51 8.23 3.07
C CYS A 62 5.08 9.56 2.58
N VAL A 63 6.40 9.63 2.45
CA VAL A 63 7.14 10.73 1.81
C VAL A 63 7.97 10.15 0.66
N VAL A 64 7.89 10.79 -0.50
CA VAL A 64 8.63 10.37 -1.70
C VAL A 64 9.94 11.13 -1.83
N TYR A 65 11.00 10.39 -2.12
CA TYR A 65 12.31 10.90 -2.51
C TYR A 65 12.62 10.41 -3.92
N LYS A 66 13.44 11.17 -4.65
CA LYS A 66 14.01 10.77 -5.94
C LYS A 66 15.52 10.74 -5.83
N TYR A 67 16.14 9.69 -6.36
CA TYR A 67 17.60 9.58 -6.41
C TYR A 67 18.12 10.25 -7.68
N GLU A 68 18.83 11.35 -7.54
CA GLU A 68 19.44 12.11 -8.64
C GLU A 68 20.81 12.61 -8.19
N GLU A 69 21.77 12.71 -9.12
CA GLU A 69 23.11 13.25 -8.85
C GLU A 69 23.88 12.59 -7.67
N ASN A 70 23.59 11.31 -7.41
CA ASN A 70 24.10 10.53 -6.28
C ASN A 70 23.58 10.95 -4.90
N ASP A 71 22.45 11.64 -4.83
CA ASP A 71 21.80 11.99 -3.57
C ASP A 71 20.28 11.80 -3.62
N TRP A 72 19.66 11.74 -2.43
CA TRP A 72 18.22 11.61 -2.26
C TRP A 72 17.57 12.98 -2.11
N ASN A 73 16.87 13.40 -3.16
CA ASN A 73 16.11 14.65 -3.18
C ASN A 73 14.68 14.39 -2.73
N LYS A 74 14.23 15.06 -1.66
CA LYS A 74 12.83 15.00 -1.22
C LYS A 74 11.92 15.64 -2.27
N LEU A 75 10.89 14.93 -2.70
CA LEU A 75 9.85 15.46 -3.58
C LEU A 75 8.69 16.08 -2.77
N ASP A 76 7.89 16.90 -3.43
CA ASP A 76 6.68 17.54 -2.87
C ASP A 76 5.47 16.59 -2.76
N TYR A 77 5.71 15.29 -2.62
CA TYR A 77 4.67 14.28 -2.48
C TYR A 77 4.73 13.65 -1.09
N GLN A 78 3.72 13.95 -0.28
CA GLN A 78 3.56 13.38 1.05
C GLN A 78 2.09 13.19 1.41
N GLY A 79 1.76 12.05 1.99
CA GLY A 79 0.38 11.72 2.34
C GLY A 79 0.13 10.22 2.43
N PRO A 80 -1.15 9.79 2.49
CA PRO A 80 -1.50 8.37 2.48
C PRO A 80 -1.02 7.71 1.20
N ILE A 81 -0.47 6.51 1.33
CA ILE A 81 -0.04 5.67 0.21
C ILE A 81 -0.95 4.47 0.09
N ALA A 82 -1.40 4.19 -1.13
CA ALA A 82 -2.24 3.06 -1.45
C ALA A 82 -1.61 2.24 -2.57
N PHE A 83 -1.60 0.92 -2.39
CA PHE A 83 -1.23 -0.06 -3.41
C PHE A 83 -2.46 -0.89 -3.76
N TYR A 84 -2.73 -1.06 -5.05
CA TYR A 84 -3.98 -1.65 -5.52
C TYR A 84 -3.79 -2.44 -6.82
N SER A 85 -4.65 -3.44 -7.04
CA SER A 85 -4.74 -4.13 -8.32
C SER A 85 -5.62 -3.37 -9.29
N ARG A 86 -5.34 -3.54 -10.58
CA ARG A 86 -6.08 -2.93 -11.68
C ARG A 86 -6.76 -4.02 -12.50
N SER A 87 -7.94 -3.72 -13.02
CA SER A 87 -8.64 -4.51 -14.03
C SER A 87 -7.98 -4.29 -15.39
N ALA A 88 -6.74 -4.76 -15.52
CA ALA A 88 -6.03 -4.78 -16.79
C ALA A 88 -6.58 -5.93 -17.64
N ALA A 89 -6.61 -5.74 -18.96
CA ALA A 89 -6.97 -6.82 -19.88
C ALA A 89 -6.07 -8.04 -19.62
N GLU A 90 -6.64 -9.24 -19.70
CA GLU A 90 -5.87 -10.47 -19.53
C GLU A 90 -4.72 -10.51 -20.54
N LEU A 91 -3.52 -10.25 -20.04
CA LEU A 91 -2.29 -10.43 -20.78
C LEU A 91 -2.09 -11.93 -20.93
N SER A 92 -2.18 -12.43 -22.16
CA SER A 92 -1.85 -13.84 -22.39
C SER A 92 -0.42 -14.10 -21.94
N GLU A 93 -0.15 -15.25 -21.32
CA GLU A 93 1.19 -15.59 -20.79
C GLU A 93 2.29 -15.55 -21.87
N ALA A 94 1.91 -15.64 -23.15
CA ALA A 94 2.79 -15.54 -24.30
C ALA A 94 3.10 -14.09 -24.74
N THR A 95 2.33 -13.10 -24.27
CA THR A 95 2.52 -11.71 -24.67
C THR A 95 3.60 -11.06 -23.82
N LYS A 96 4.75 -10.80 -24.44
CA LYS A 96 5.85 -10.02 -23.85
C LYS A 96 5.88 -8.62 -24.47
N PHE A 97 6.22 -7.62 -23.68
CA PHE A 97 6.26 -6.21 -24.08
C PHE A 97 7.69 -5.66 -24.03
N SER A 98 8.02 -4.74 -24.92
CA SER A 98 9.18 -3.87 -24.71
C SER A 98 8.86 -2.79 -23.69
N VAL A 99 9.88 -2.24 -23.03
CA VAL A 99 9.71 -1.12 -22.09
C VAL A 99 9.06 0.08 -22.78
N GLU A 100 9.40 0.34 -24.04
CA GLU A 100 8.77 1.41 -24.82
C GLU A 100 7.26 1.18 -25.04
N GLN A 101 6.83 -0.06 -25.22
CA GLN A 101 5.41 -0.39 -25.35
C GLN A 101 4.68 -0.18 -24.02
N VAL A 102 5.27 -0.62 -22.91
CA VAL A 102 4.73 -0.41 -21.55
C VAL A 102 4.60 1.08 -21.23
N LEU A 103 5.53 1.92 -21.67
CA LEU A 103 5.46 3.37 -21.44
C LEU A 103 4.42 4.08 -22.34
N LYS A 104 4.07 3.50 -23.50
CA LYS A 104 3.12 4.07 -24.46
C LYS A 104 1.69 3.55 -24.27
N GLN A 105 1.52 2.38 -23.67
CA GLN A 105 0.25 1.67 -23.54
C GLN A 105 0.01 1.28 -22.08
N ASP A 106 -1.23 1.36 -21.64
CA ASP A 106 -1.59 1.07 -20.25
C ASP A 106 -1.73 -0.44 -19.99
N HIS A 107 -0.60 -1.11 -19.74
CA HIS A 107 -0.51 -2.55 -19.44
C HIS A 107 -0.33 -2.87 -17.94
N TYR A 108 -0.36 -1.86 -17.08
CA TYR A 108 -0.02 -2.04 -15.66
C TYR A 108 -1.12 -2.80 -14.91
N LYS A 109 -0.76 -3.95 -14.32
CA LYS A 109 -1.65 -4.80 -13.52
C LYS A 109 -1.89 -4.27 -12.10
N TYR A 110 -0.95 -3.47 -11.60
CA TYR A 110 -1.05 -2.86 -10.27
C TYR A 110 -0.73 -1.38 -10.35
N GLY A 111 -1.24 -0.63 -9.38
CA GLY A 111 -0.99 0.79 -9.22
C GLY A 111 -0.56 1.10 -7.80
N LEU A 112 0.32 2.09 -7.68
CA LEU A 112 0.70 2.72 -6.43
C LEU A 112 0.36 4.20 -6.55
N ILE A 113 -0.30 4.75 -5.53
CA ILE A 113 -0.64 6.17 -5.47
C ILE A 113 -0.33 6.75 -4.10
N ILE A 114 0.32 7.91 -4.06
CA ILE A 114 0.35 8.77 -2.88
C ILE A 114 -0.62 9.91 -3.10
N LEU A 115 -1.65 9.96 -2.25
CA LEU A 115 -2.62 11.05 -2.21
C LEU A 115 -1.99 12.25 -1.52
N ASN A 116 -1.57 13.23 -2.30
CA ASN A 116 -0.76 14.33 -1.79
C ASN A 116 -1.59 15.26 -0.89
N ARG A 117 -1.05 15.59 0.28
CA ARG A 117 -1.69 16.53 1.22
C ARG A 117 -1.32 17.98 0.93
N ALA A 118 -0.19 18.23 0.24
CA ALA A 118 0.33 19.58 0.03
C ALA A 118 -0.20 20.23 -1.26
N LYS A 119 -0.36 19.44 -2.32
CA LYS A 119 -0.77 19.88 -3.66
C LYS A 119 -1.84 18.94 -4.22
N PRO A 120 -2.68 19.38 -5.18
CA PRO A 120 -3.67 18.53 -5.82
C PRO A 120 -3.05 17.41 -6.68
N GLU A 121 -1.77 17.53 -7.04
CA GLU A 121 -1.05 16.54 -7.81
C GLU A 121 -0.65 15.35 -6.93
N ASN A 122 -1.12 14.17 -7.32
CA ASN A 122 -0.76 12.91 -6.70
C ASN A 122 0.48 12.32 -7.37
N PHE A 123 1.21 11.48 -6.62
CA PHE A 123 2.28 10.68 -7.18
C PHE A 123 1.75 9.30 -7.52
N THR A 124 2.04 8.80 -8.72
CA THR A 124 1.60 7.49 -9.17
C THR A 124 2.73 6.69 -9.82
N ILE A 125 2.73 5.38 -9.60
CA ILE A 125 3.58 4.42 -10.33
C ILE A 125 2.71 3.24 -10.74
N GLY A 126 2.76 2.91 -12.04
CA GLY A 126 2.18 1.67 -12.57
C GLY A 126 3.18 0.52 -12.43
N PHE A 127 2.69 -0.65 -12.00
CA PHE A 127 3.49 -1.84 -11.80
C PHE A 127 3.07 -2.94 -12.78
N LEU A 128 4.08 -3.55 -13.41
CA LEU A 128 3.97 -4.70 -14.29
C LEU A 128 5.16 -5.64 -13.99
N GLY A 129 4.88 -6.93 -13.82
CA GLY A 129 5.92 -7.93 -13.54
C GLY A 129 6.94 -8.01 -14.67
N ASN A 130 8.22 -8.13 -14.30
CA ASN A 130 9.32 -8.18 -15.26
C ASN A 130 9.25 -9.39 -16.19
N ASP A 131 8.58 -10.46 -15.75
CA ASP A 131 8.29 -11.62 -16.59
C ASP A 131 7.44 -11.27 -17.81
N ASN A 132 6.70 -10.15 -17.80
CA ASN A 132 5.93 -9.69 -18.94
C ASN A 132 6.78 -8.91 -19.96
N LEU A 133 8.10 -8.77 -19.75
CA LEU A 133 9.01 -8.07 -20.65
C LEU A 133 9.68 -9.02 -21.64
N ILE A 134 10.09 -8.47 -22.80
CA ILE A 134 10.97 -9.17 -23.74
C ILE A 134 12.37 -9.34 -23.13
N ALA A 135 13.07 -10.42 -23.50
CA ALA A 135 14.39 -10.75 -22.94
C ALA A 135 15.44 -9.64 -23.12
N GLU A 136 15.34 -8.87 -24.21
CA GLU A 136 16.22 -7.74 -24.53
C GLU A 136 16.12 -6.59 -23.51
N ASP A 137 14.96 -6.45 -22.86
CA ASP A 137 14.67 -5.39 -21.89
C ASP A 137 14.64 -5.90 -20.44
N ALA A 138 15.03 -7.16 -20.18
CA ALA A 138 15.03 -7.73 -18.83
C ALA A 138 15.85 -6.91 -17.82
N GLY A 139 16.92 -6.23 -18.26
CA GLY A 139 17.74 -5.35 -17.41
C GLY A 139 17.16 -3.95 -17.19
N LYS A 140 16.07 -3.59 -17.89
CA LYS A 140 15.39 -2.28 -17.82
C LYS A 140 14.02 -2.38 -17.14
N GLY A 141 13.69 -3.55 -16.59
CA GLY A 141 12.47 -3.75 -15.84
C GLY A 141 12.44 -2.95 -14.53
N MET A 142 11.32 -3.06 -13.82
CA MET A 142 11.19 -2.47 -12.51
C MET A 142 12.13 -3.15 -11.52
N PHE A 143 12.54 -2.40 -10.50
CA PHE A 143 13.37 -2.92 -9.42
C PHE A 143 12.82 -2.45 -8.09
N VAL A 144 12.79 -3.34 -7.09
CA VAL A 144 12.32 -3.03 -5.75
C VAL A 144 13.33 -3.59 -4.75
N GLU A 145 13.77 -2.74 -3.82
CA GLU A 145 14.68 -3.08 -2.74
C GLU A 145 14.23 -2.39 -1.45
N SER A 146 14.47 -3.03 -0.31
CA SER A 146 14.31 -2.40 1.00
C SER A 146 15.68 -2.08 1.56
N LYS A 147 15.95 -0.81 1.85
CA LYS A 147 17.20 -0.36 2.45
C LYS A 147 16.91 0.60 3.59
N GLU A 148 17.35 0.23 4.79
CA GLU A 148 17.15 0.99 6.02
C GLU A 148 15.68 1.36 6.28
N LYS A 149 15.28 2.60 5.98
CA LYS A 149 13.93 3.11 6.17
C LYS A 149 13.21 3.43 4.86
N LEU A 150 13.79 3.07 3.72
CA LEU A 150 13.25 3.34 2.40
C LEU A 150 12.88 2.04 1.70
N VAL A 151 11.71 2.03 1.08
CA VAL A 151 11.40 1.10 -0.02
C VAL A 151 11.82 1.80 -1.30
N ILE A 152 12.89 1.30 -1.92
CA ILE A 152 13.45 1.84 -3.15
C ILE A 152 12.74 1.17 -4.33
N VAL A 153 12.26 1.97 -5.27
CA VAL A 153 11.56 1.53 -6.48
C VAL A 153 12.21 2.19 -7.69
N ARG A 154 12.60 1.41 -8.68
CA ARG A 154 12.96 1.90 -10.01
C ARG A 154 11.81 1.65 -10.97
N ASP A 155 11.37 2.67 -11.68
CA ASP A 155 10.32 2.55 -12.68
C ASP A 155 10.87 2.15 -14.06
N PHE A 156 9.97 1.98 -15.03
CA PHE A 156 10.31 1.65 -16.42
C PHE A 156 11.01 2.79 -17.17
N LYS A 157 11.03 4.02 -16.64
CA LYS A 157 11.79 5.15 -17.21
C LYS A 157 13.24 5.15 -16.71
N GLY A 158 13.56 4.32 -15.71
CA GLY A 158 14.84 4.30 -15.03
C GLY A 158 14.95 5.28 -13.86
N ASP A 159 13.88 6.01 -13.56
CA ASP A 159 13.85 6.89 -12.40
C ASP A 159 13.82 6.03 -11.12
N THR A 160 14.63 6.40 -10.13
CA THR A 160 14.71 5.69 -8.85
C THR A 160 14.09 6.55 -7.75
N PHE A 161 13.08 5.99 -7.08
CA PHE A 161 12.32 6.62 -6.02
C PHE A 161 12.54 5.90 -4.69
N GLY A 162 12.54 6.66 -3.61
CA GLY A 162 12.63 6.17 -2.24
C GLY A 162 11.32 6.49 -1.52
N LEU A 163 10.62 5.46 -1.07
CA LEU A 163 9.37 5.60 -0.33
C LEU A 163 9.65 5.44 1.15
N TRP A 164 9.51 6.54 1.89
CA TRP A 164 9.63 6.52 3.35
C TRP A 164 8.25 6.43 3.98
N LEU A 165 7.91 5.27 4.56
CA LEU A 165 6.66 5.07 5.29
C LEU A 165 6.88 5.33 6.79
N PHE A 166 5.92 5.99 7.42
CA PHE A 166 5.97 6.25 8.87
C PHE A 166 5.92 4.96 9.68
N ASP A 167 4.98 4.07 9.34
CA ASP A 167 4.79 2.80 10.03
C ASP A 167 5.79 1.74 9.52
N PRO A 168 6.62 1.14 10.39
CA PRO A 168 7.57 0.09 10.00
C PRO A 168 6.92 -1.20 9.48
N GLN A 169 5.75 -1.58 10.01
CA GLN A 169 5.03 -2.79 9.58
C GLN A 169 4.48 -2.59 8.17
N ASP A 170 3.85 -1.44 7.92
CA ASP A 170 3.37 -1.09 6.58
C ASP A 170 4.52 -1.04 5.57
N ARG A 171 5.69 -0.55 5.98
CA ARG A 171 6.90 -0.54 5.13
C ARG A 171 7.29 -1.95 4.70
N GLU A 172 7.30 -2.89 5.63
CA GLU A 172 7.64 -4.28 5.34
C GLU A 172 6.59 -4.94 4.44
N TYR A 173 5.30 -4.73 4.71
CA TYR A 173 4.22 -5.26 3.89
C TYR A 173 4.25 -4.71 2.47
N LEU A 174 4.37 -3.38 2.32
CA LEU A 174 4.47 -2.75 1.01
C LEU A 174 5.66 -3.31 0.22
N TYR A 175 6.84 -3.39 0.83
CA TYR A 175 8.01 -3.98 0.18
C TYR A 175 7.73 -5.39 -0.35
N LYS A 176 7.14 -6.27 0.47
CA LYS A 176 6.81 -7.65 0.06
C LYS A 176 5.84 -7.68 -1.13
N PHE A 177 4.78 -6.86 -1.10
CA PHE A 177 3.84 -6.78 -2.21
C PHE A 177 4.49 -6.28 -3.49
N LEU A 178 5.24 -5.17 -3.41
CA LEU A 178 5.92 -4.60 -4.57
C LEU A 178 6.95 -5.58 -5.15
N LYS A 179 7.71 -6.26 -4.29
CA LYS A 179 8.69 -7.26 -4.70
C LYS A 179 8.01 -8.43 -5.42
N TYR A 180 6.92 -8.95 -4.86
CA TYR A 180 6.12 -10.00 -5.48
C TYR A 180 5.60 -9.60 -6.87
N CYS A 181 5.09 -8.38 -7.01
CA CYS A 181 4.54 -7.87 -8.28
C CYS A 181 5.59 -7.54 -9.33
N VAL A 182 6.86 -7.37 -8.96
CA VAL A 182 7.96 -7.17 -9.93
C VAL A 182 8.53 -8.52 -10.37
N ASP A 183 8.53 -9.50 -9.48
CA ASP A 183 9.04 -10.85 -9.75
C ASP A 183 8.03 -11.75 -10.49
N ASN A 184 6.75 -11.35 -10.61
CA ASN A 184 5.66 -12.12 -11.27
C ASN A 184 4.75 -11.17 -12.07
#